data_AF-A0A1Q8I2U1-F1
#
_entry.id   AF-A0A1Q8I2U1-F1
#
_cell.length_a   1.000
_cell.length_b   1.000
_cell.length_c   1.000
_cell.angle_alpha   90.00
_cell.angle_beta   90.00
_cell.angle_gamma   90.00
#
_symmetry.space_group_name_H-M   'P 1'
#
loop_
_entity.id
_entity.type
_entity.pdbx_description
1 polymer ?
#
loop_
_entity_poly.entity_id
_entity_poly.type
_entity_poly.pdbx_seq_one_letter_code
_entity_poly.pdbx_strand_id
1 'polypeptide(L)'
;MAGPRTRLTHAAVEWGLRALALECMSVSRVAASLGISWHTANNAILTRAEQTITGNPDRFDGVEVLGVDDSPARFALVREVPPPACGATPGGATGTSPS
;
A
#
# COMPACT_ATOMS: atom_id res chain seq x y z
N MET A 1 -8.06 -20.86 -20.45
CA MET A 1 -7.80 -21.94 -19.47
C MET A 1 -6.87 -21.36 -18.41
N ALA A 2 -7.36 -21.13 -17.19
CA ALA A 2 -6.54 -20.56 -16.11
C ALA A 2 -5.83 -21.71 -15.37
N GLY A 3 -4.52 -21.60 -15.18
CA GLY A 3 -3.71 -22.59 -14.46
C GLY A 3 -4.02 -22.63 -12.95
N PRO A 4 -3.51 -23.63 -12.21
CA PRO A 4 -3.69 -23.73 -10.77
C PRO A 4 -3.20 -22.45 -10.08
N ARG A 5 -4.03 -21.87 -9.20
CA ARG A 5 -3.61 -20.70 -8.42
C ARG A 5 -2.52 -21.11 -7.44
N THR A 6 -1.29 -20.68 -7.66
CA THR A 6 -0.21 -20.83 -6.69
C THR A 6 -0.59 -20.12 -5.40
N ARG A 7 -0.53 -20.84 -4.27
CA ARG A 7 -0.82 -20.31 -2.94
C ARG A 7 0.41 -19.57 -2.42
N LEU A 8 0.23 -18.39 -1.82
CA LEU A 8 1.33 -17.68 -1.19
C LEU A 8 1.91 -18.52 -0.04
N THR A 9 3.24 -18.56 0.08
CA THR A 9 3.90 -19.27 1.18
C THR A 9 3.89 -18.42 2.45
N HIS A 10 3.92 -19.07 3.61
CA HIS A 10 3.99 -18.37 4.89
C HIS A 10 5.22 -17.46 4.97
N ALA A 11 6.37 -17.93 4.46
CA ALA A 11 7.60 -17.14 4.41
C ALA A 11 7.46 -15.87 3.56
N ALA A 12 6.76 -15.93 2.43
CA ALA A 12 6.51 -14.75 1.60
C ALA A 12 5.61 -13.73 2.30
N VAL A 13 4.59 -14.19 3.04
CA VAL A 13 3.72 -13.30 3.83
C VAL A 13 4.51 -12.63 4.96
N GLU A 14 5.35 -13.40 5.68
CA GLU A 14 6.18 -12.87 6.76
C GLU A 14 7.21 -11.85 6.29
N TRP A 15 7.86 -12.13 5.16
CA TRP A 15 8.74 -11.17 4.52
C TRP A 15 7.98 -9.88 4.15
N GLY A 16 6.78 -10.01 3.58
CA GLY A 16 5.93 -8.87 3.23
C GLY A 16 5.54 -8.02 4.45
N LEU A 17 5.18 -8.66 5.57
CA LEU A 17 4.88 -7.97 6.83
C LEU A 17 6.10 -7.20 7.35
N ARG A 18 7.27 -7.83 7.33
CA ARG A 18 8.54 -7.20 7.74
C ARG A 18 8.91 -6.02 6.83
N ALA A 19 8.74 -6.16 5.52
CA ALA A 19 9.03 -5.10 4.55
C ALA A 19 8.14 -3.85 4.76
N LEU A 20 6.86 -4.03 5.11
CA LEU A 20 6.00 -2.91 5.47
C LEU A 20 6.43 -2.26 6.80
N ALA A 21 6.66 -3.08 7.83
CA ALA A 21 6.84 -2.59 9.20
C ALA A 21 8.23 -2.03 9.49
N LEU A 22 9.28 -2.64 8.95
CA LEU A 22 10.67 -2.29 9.25
C LEU A 22 11.34 -1.47 8.15
N GLU A 23 10.92 -1.68 6.90
CA GLU A 23 11.55 -1.05 5.72
C GLU A 23 10.67 0.06 5.12
N CYS A 24 9.51 0.33 5.72
CA CYS A 24 8.54 1.33 5.26
C CYS A 24 8.18 1.19 3.78
N MET A 25 8.22 -0.03 3.23
CA MET A 25 7.80 -0.25 1.84
C MET A 25 6.30 -0.04 1.69
N SER A 26 5.87 0.37 0.49
CA SER A 26 4.44 0.37 0.16
C SER A 26 3.97 -1.03 -0.20
N VAL A 27 2.67 -1.29 -0.03
CA VAL A 27 2.03 -2.55 -0.46
C VAL A 27 2.24 -2.81 -1.95
N SER A 28 2.23 -1.76 -2.78
CA SER A 28 2.52 -1.86 -4.21
C SER A 28 3.93 -2.36 -4.49
N ARG A 29 4.91 -1.91 -3.72
CA ARG A 29 6.30 -2.37 -3.85
C ARG A 29 6.42 -3.83 -3.44
N VAL A 30 5.78 -4.24 -2.34
CA VAL A 30 5.74 -5.64 -1.90
C VAL A 30 5.07 -6.54 -2.94
N ALA A 31 3.93 -6.11 -3.50
CA ALA A 31 3.22 -6.84 -4.55
C ALA A 31 4.08 -7.02 -5.80
N ALA A 32 4.79 -5.98 -6.23
CA ALA A 32 5.73 -6.04 -7.35
C ALA A 32 6.90 -7.00 -7.07
N SER A 33 7.50 -6.96 -5.87
CA SER A 33 8.58 -7.87 -5.48
C SER A 33 8.16 -9.34 -5.43
N LEU A 34 6.91 -9.61 -5.03
CA LEU A 34 6.37 -10.97 -4.96
C LEU A 34 5.71 -11.43 -6.28
N GLY A 35 5.59 -10.57 -7.28
CA GLY A 35 4.94 -10.89 -8.56
C GLY A 35 3.43 -11.19 -8.42
N ILE A 36 2.75 -10.55 -7.46
CA ILE A 36 1.33 -10.78 -7.17
C ILE A 36 0.52 -9.48 -7.29
N SER A 37 -0.81 -9.62 -7.30
CA SER A 37 -1.68 -8.44 -7.28
C SER A 37 -1.56 -7.69 -5.95
N TRP A 38 -1.74 -6.36 -6.01
CA TRP A 38 -1.80 -5.51 -4.82
C TRP A 38 -2.81 -6.03 -3.79
N HIS A 39 -4.00 -6.41 -4.25
CA HIS A 39 -5.08 -6.88 -3.37
C HIS A 39 -4.71 -8.20 -2.68
N THR A 40 -4.03 -9.10 -3.39
CA THR A 40 -3.52 -10.35 -2.82
C THR A 40 -2.45 -10.08 -1.75
N ALA A 41 -1.50 -9.18 -2.02
CA ALA A 41 -0.48 -8.79 -1.04
C ALA A 41 -1.12 -8.15 0.20
N ASN A 42 -2.01 -7.17 -0.01
CA ASN A 42 -2.68 -6.42 1.06
C ASN A 42 -3.43 -7.35 2.01
N ASN A 43 -4.28 -8.23 1.47
CA ASN A 43 -5.11 -9.11 2.30
C ASN A 43 -4.26 -10.14 3.05
N ALA A 44 -3.27 -10.76 2.38
CA ALA A 44 -2.42 -11.74 3.02
C ALA A 44 -1.63 -11.15 4.20
N ILE A 45 -1.08 -9.94 4.01
CA ILE A 45 -0.29 -9.27 5.04
C ILE A 45 -1.18 -8.77 6.19
N LEU A 46 -2.37 -8.21 5.90
CA LEU A 46 -3.32 -7.80 6.93
C LEU A 46 -3.78 -8.98 7.79
N THR A 47 -4.15 -10.11 7.16
CA THR A 47 -4.51 -11.32 7.90
C THR A 47 -3.37 -11.79 8.79
N ARG A 48 -2.11 -11.73 8.29
CA ARG A 48 -0.97 -12.11 9.12
C ARG A 48 -0.71 -11.13 10.26
N ALA A 49 -0.82 -9.83 10.02
CA ALA A 49 -0.68 -8.81 11.05
C ALA A 49 -1.69 -9.02 12.18
N GLU A 50 -2.96 -9.28 11.83
CA GLU A 50 -4.01 -9.60 12.80
C GLU A 50 -3.68 -10.86 13.60
N GLN A 51 -3.22 -11.94 12.95
CA GLN A 51 -2.79 -13.16 13.63
C GLN A 51 -1.60 -12.91 14.56
N THR A 52 -0.64 -12.07 14.18
CA THR A 52 0.51 -11.72 15.04
C THR A 52 0.05 -10.91 16.24
N ILE A 53 -0.92 -10.00 16.06
CA ILE A 53 -1.46 -9.16 17.12
C ILE A 53 -2.42 -9.93 18.04
N THR A 54 -3.09 -10.97 17.56
CA THR A 54 -4.11 -11.68 18.37
C THR A 54 -3.65 -13.07 18.81
N GLY A 55 -2.63 -13.63 18.17
CA GLY A 55 -2.23 -15.03 18.33
C GLY A 55 -1.53 -15.39 19.63
N ASN A 56 -1.23 -14.42 20.49
CA ASN A 56 -0.76 -14.65 21.85
C ASN A 56 -1.58 -13.80 22.82
N PRO A 57 -2.70 -14.33 23.34
CA PRO A 57 -3.58 -13.60 24.26
C PRO A 57 -2.92 -13.35 25.61
N ASP A 58 -2.09 -14.29 26.08
CA ASP A 58 -1.45 -14.26 27.41
C ASP A 58 -0.18 -13.39 27.44
N ARG A 59 0.13 -12.68 26.34
CA ARG A 59 1.36 -11.86 26.22
C ARG A 59 1.45 -10.70 27.21
N PHE A 60 0.34 -10.40 27.88
CA PHE A 60 0.22 -9.34 28.86
C PHE A 60 -0.06 -9.88 30.27
N ASP A 61 0.10 -11.19 30.50
CA ASP A 61 -0.08 -11.78 31.83
C ASP A 61 0.87 -11.14 32.84
N GLY A 62 0.32 -10.72 33.97
CA GLY A 62 1.05 -10.02 35.03
C GLY A 62 1.32 -8.53 34.76
N VAL A 63 0.89 -7.97 33.63
CA VAL A 63 0.94 -6.53 33.37
C VAL A 63 -0.23 -5.85 34.11
N GLU A 64 0.08 -5.02 35.10
CA GLU A 64 -0.92 -4.28 35.88
C GLU A 64 -1.37 -2.98 35.19
N VAL A 65 -0.45 -2.32 34.47
CA VAL A 65 -0.70 -1.03 33.79
C VAL A 65 -0.09 -1.05 32.39
N LEU A 66 -0.90 -0.72 31.38
CA LEU A 66 -0.45 -0.55 29.99
C LEU A 66 -0.64 0.91 29.56
N GLY A 67 0.44 1.56 29.12
CA GLY A 67 0.37 2.90 28.54
C GLY A 67 -0.23 2.88 27.13
N VAL A 68 -1.01 3.91 26.79
CA VAL A 68 -1.53 4.12 25.43
C VAL A 68 -0.60 5.09 24.70
N ASP A 69 -0.09 4.69 23.55
CA ASP A 69 0.56 5.60 22.60
C ASP A 69 -0.49 6.13 21.62
N ASP A 70 -0.76 7.43 21.66
CA ASP A 70 -1.54 8.10 20.63
C ASP A 70 -0.58 8.78 19.66
N SER A 71 -0.37 8.12 18.52
CA SER A 71 0.45 8.65 17.43
C SER A 71 -0.45 9.14 16.29
N PRO A 72 -0.51 10.45 15.97
CA PRO A 72 -1.32 10.99 14.86
C PRO A 72 -0.72 10.72 13.47
N ALA A 73 0.34 9.94 13.38
CA ALA A 73 1.29 9.84 12.27
C ALA A 73 0.73 9.45 10.88
N ARG A 74 -0.58 9.23 10.71
CA ARG A 74 -1.14 8.70 9.46
C ARG A 74 -2.51 9.23 9.01
N PHE A 75 -3.05 10.28 9.62
CA PHE A 75 -4.29 10.91 9.15
C PHE A 75 -4.06 12.19 8.33
N ALA A 76 -2.91 12.33 7.68
CA ALA A 76 -2.75 13.39 6.69
C ALA A 76 -3.73 13.13 5.54
N LEU A 77 -4.75 13.97 5.43
CA LEU A 77 -5.73 13.93 4.34
C LEU A 77 -4.97 13.97 3.01
N VAL A 78 -5.14 12.93 2.19
CA VAL A 78 -4.72 12.98 0.78
C VAL A 78 -5.37 14.20 0.17
N ARG A 79 -4.56 15.18 -0.24
CA ARG A 79 -5.05 16.32 -1.01
C ARG A 79 -5.24 15.79 -2.43
N GLU A 80 -6.49 15.70 -2.87
CA GLU A 80 -6.83 15.53 -4.27
C GLU A 80 -6.03 16.56 -5.08
N VAL A 81 -5.15 16.11 -5.97
CA VAL A 81 -4.45 16.99 -6.90
C VAL A 81 -5.48 17.39 -7.95
N PRO A 82 -5.79 18.69 -8.15
CA PRO A 82 -6.69 19.11 -9.20
C PRO A 82 -6.20 18.54 -10.54
N PRO A 83 -7.08 18.01 -11.41
CA PRO A 83 -6.66 17.52 -12.72
C PRO A 83 -5.93 18.65 -13.46
N PRO A 84 -4.87 18.33 -14.24
CA PRO A 84 -4.14 19.33 -15.00
C PRO A 84 -5.12 20.08 -15.89
N ALA A 85 -5.05 21.42 -15.87
CA ALA A 85 -5.86 22.26 -16.72
C ALA A 85 -5.50 21.98 -18.18
N CYS A 86 -6.31 21.17 -18.87
CA CYS A 86 -6.25 21.03 -20.31
C CYS A 86 -6.65 22.36 -20.95
N GLY A 87 -5.74 22.98 -21.71
CA GLY A 87 -6.10 23.99 -22.71
C GLY A 87 -5.34 25.30 -22.62
N ALA A 88 -4.07 25.30 -23.04
CA ALA A 88 -3.47 26.48 -23.64
C ALA A 88 -2.96 26.07 -25.03
N THR A 89 -3.80 26.24 -26.04
CA THR A 89 -3.36 26.16 -27.44
C THR A 89 -2.62 27.45 -27.76
N PRO A 90 -1.34 27.45 -28.19
CA PRO A 90 -0.74 28.65 -28.75
C PRO A 90 -1.39 28.87 -30.13
N GLY A 91 -2.08 30.00 -30.30
CA GLY A 91 -2.63 30.41 -31.58
C GLY A 91 -1.52 30.53 -32.63
N GLY A 92 -1.50 29.59 -33.58
CA GLY A 92 -0.60 29.60 -34.73
C GLY A 92 -1.01 30.69 -35.72
N ALA A 93 -0.02 31.47 -36.14
CA ALA A 93 -0.12 32.47 -37.18
C ALA A 93 -0.49 31.84 -38.54
N THR A 94 -1.47 32.41 -39.24
CA THR A 94 -1.70 32.14 -40.67
C THR A 94 -1.26 33.36 -41.46
N GLY A 95 -0.13 33.23 -42.15
CA GLY A 95 0.32 34.17 -43.16
C GLY A 95 -0.39 33.96 -44.50
N THR A 96 -0.73 35.10 -45.12
CA THR A 96 -0.70 35.44 -46.57
C THR A 96 -1.40 34.55 -47.62
N SER A 97 -2.40 35.18 -48.27
CA SER A 97 -2.82 35.04 -49.69
C SER A 97 -1.66 34.87 -50.70
N PRO A 98 -1.85 34.29 -51.90
CA PRO A 98 -2.71 34.77 -53.02
C PRO A 98 -3.42 33.61 -53.79
N SER A 99 -4.24 33.76 -54.83
CA SER A 99 -4.65 34.84 -55.73
C SER A 99 -6.02 34.49 -56.32
#